data_AF-A0A101IVJ5-F1
#
_entry.id   AF-A0A101IVJ5-F1
#
_cell.length_a   1.000
_cell.length_b   1.000
_cell.length_c   1.000
_cell.angle_alpha   90.00
_cell.angle_beta   90.00
_cell.angle_gamma   90.00
#
_symmetry.space_group_name_H-M   'P 1'
#
loop_
_entity.id
_entity.type
_entity.pdbx_description
1 polymer ?
#
loop_
_entity_poly.entity_id
_entity_poly.type
_entity_poly.pdbx_seq_one_letter_code
_entity_poly.pdbx_strand_id
1 'polypeptide(L)'
;DTPPPYEYLPPANPMEKTFDIGQTVSADNRTVTFVSLECNPDRCEAVFLVDLVASPTIDPPPGGTSPPRSPDPVGEFWIDNSTPLRTTESYGYRGEGDGTLIFWRTDPIPSDATFFHATFTQFRDQEGLWEFSVSL
;
A
#
# COMPACT_ATOMS: atom_id res chain seq x y z
N ASP A 1 -6.13 6.13 -36.91
CA ASP A 1 -6.81 5.16 -36.05
C ASP A 1 -6.16 5.20 -34.68
N THR A 2 -6.71 6.00 -33.78
CA THR A 2 -6.31 5.96 -32.38
C THR A 2 -7.14 4.84 -31.77
N PRO A 3 -6.55 3.77 -31.21
CA PRO A 3 -7.34 2.79 -30.49
C PRO A 3 -8.16 3.52 -29.43
N PRO A 4 -9.44 3.18 -29.24
CA PRO A 4 -10.25 3.80 -28.20
C PRO A 4 -9.50 3.65 -26.86
N PRO A 5 -9.60 4.63 -25.95
CA PRO A 5 -9.05 4.45 -24.61
C PRO A 5 -9.62 3.14 -24.07
N TYR A 6 -8.76 2.22 -23.65
CA TYR A 6 -9.20 0.96 -23.06
C TYR A 6 -10.16 1.31 -21.91
N GLU A 7 -11.46 1.09 -22.12
CA GLU A 7 -12.45 1.24 -21.06
C GLU A 7 -12.11 0.20 -20.01
N TYR A 8 -11.86 0.67 -18.79
CA TYR A 8 -11.68 -0.22 -17.66
C TYR A 8 -12.98 -0.98 -17.44
N LEU A 9 -12.91 -2.31 -17.55
CA LEU A 9 -14.01 -3.20 -17.25
C LEU A 9 -13.74 -3.86 -15.90
N PRO A 10 -14.54 -3.58 -14.85
CA PRO A 10 -14.40 -4.28 -13.58
C PRO A 10 -14.66 -5.77 -13.76
N PRO A 11 -14.13 -6.63 -12.88
CA PRO A 11 -14.34 -8.07 -12.96
C PRO A 11 -15.83 -8.42 -12.82
N ALA A 12 -16.27 -9.43 -13.58
CA ALA A 12 -17.66 -9.90 -13.54
C ALA A 12 -18.06 -10.52 -12.19
N ASN A 13 -17.08 -11.13 -11.49
CA ASN A 13 -17.27 -11.75 -10.19
C ASN A 13 -16.19 -11.22 -9.23
N PRO A 14 -16.40 -10.04 -8.62
CA PRO A 14 -15.44 -9.47 -7.67
C PRO A 14 -15.36 -10.30 -6.39
N MET A 15 -14.21 -10.21 -5.73
CA MET A 15 -13.93 -10.87 -4.47
C MET A 15 -14.61 -10.13 -3.30
N GLU A 16 -15.25 -10.90 -2.42
CA GLU A 16 -15.90 -10.41 -1.20
C GLU A 16 -15.36 -11.17 0.01
N LYS A 17 -14.13 -10.85 0.40
CA LYS A 17 -13.38 -11.61 1.40
C LYS A 17 -12.36 -10.73 2.11
N THR A 18 -12.12 -11.03 3.38
CA THR A 18 -11.06 -10.42 4.18
C THR A 18 -9.95 -11.44 4.39
N PHE A 19 -8.71 -10.97 4.27
CA PHE A 19 -7.49 -11.72 4.50
C PHE A 19 -6.72 -11.09 5.64
N ASP A 20 -6.47 -11.87 6.69
CA ASP A 20 -5.50 -11.55 7.73
C ASP A 20 -4.14 -12.07 7.27
N ILE A 21 -3.22 -11.16 6.93
CA ILE A 21 -1.99 -11.50 6.20
C ILE A 21 -0.82 -11.61 7.17
N GLY A 22 -0.56 -10.55 7.95
CA GLY A 22 0.52 -10.51 8.94
C GLY A 22 1.93 -10.78 8.38
N GLN A 23 2.15 -10.56 7.08
CA GLN A 23 3.45 -10.77 6.44
C GLN A 23 4.33 -9.56 6.68
N THR A 24 5.58 -9.77 7.10
CA THR A 24 6.54 -8.70 7.40
C THR A 24 7.75 -8.78 6.49
N VAL A 25 8.19 -7.63 5.98
CA VAL A 25 9.37 -7.45 5.14
C VAL A 25 10.19 -6.28 5.67
N SER A 26 11.51 -6.47 5.79
CA SER A 26 12.44 -5.43 6.25
C SER A 26 13.45 -5.10 5.15
N ALA A 27 13.61 -3.82 4.84
CA ALA A 27 14.61 -3.29 3.92
C ALA A 27 15.09 -1.92 4.43
N ASP A 28 16.37 -1.63 4.26
CA ASP A 28 16.98 -0.34 4.59
C ASP A 28 16.71 0.19 6.02
N ASN A 29 16.67 -0.69 7.04
CA ASN A 29 16.31 -0.39 8.43
C ASN A 29 14.84 0.01 8.66
N ARG A 30 13.95 -0.31 7.72
CA ARG A 30 12.50 -0.17 7.91
C ARG A 30 11.81 -1.50 7.74
N THR A 31 10.91 -1.77 8.65
CA THR A 31 10.05 -2.94 8.61
C THR A 31 8.65 -2.50 8.19
N VAL A 32 8.10 -3.22 7.23
CA VAL A 32 6.76 -3.02 6.70
C VAL A 32 6.02 -4.33 6.88
N THR A 33 4.85 -4.26 7.50
CA THR A 33 3.97 -5.42 7.70
C THR A 33 2.71 -5.22 6.88
N PHE A 34 2.41 -6.16 5.99
CA PHE A 34 1.11 -6.26 5.34
C PHE A 34 0.13 -6.89 6.33
N VAL A 35 -0.76 -6.07 6.88
CA VAL A 35 -1.67 -6.44 7.96
C VAL A 35 -2.84 -7.23 7.40
N SER A 36 -3.58 -6.64 6.47
CA SER A 36 -4.81 -7.22 5.95
C SER A 36 -5.15 -6.72 4.55
N LEU A 37 -5.92 -7.52 3.82
CA LEU A 37 -6.56 -7.15 2.57
C LEU A 37 -8.07 -7.40 2.69
N GLU A 38 -8.88 -6.37 2.58
CA GLU A 38 -10.34 -6.47 2.63
C GLU A 38 -10.93 -6.14 1.27
N CYS A 39 -11.62 -7.10 0.65
CA CYS A 39 -12.26 -6.94 -0.65
C CYS A 39 -13.78 -6.94 -0.56
N ASN A 40 -14.39 -6.05 -1.32
CA ASN A 40 -15.83 -5.99 -1.59
C ASN A 40 -16.07 -5.75 -3.10
N PRO A 41 -17.32 -5.73 -3.58
CA PRO A 41 -17.59 -5.59 -5.01
C PRO A 41 -17.07 -4.31 -5.66
N ASP A 42 -16.87 -3.25 -4.86
CA ASP A 42 -16.48 -1.93 -5.36
C ASP A 42 -14.97 -1.68 -5.31
N ARG A 43 -14.25 -2.32 -4.38
CA ARG A 43 -12.81 -2.13 -4.19
C ARG A 43 -12.21 -3.18 -3.25
N CYS A 44 -10.88 -3.26 -3.25
CA CYS A 44 -10.15 -3.83 -2.12
C CYS A 44 -9.38 -2.74 -1.35
N GLU A 45 -9.21 -2.93 -0.05
CA GLU A 45 -8.42 -2.07 0.83
C GLU A 45 -7.30 -2.90 1.47
N ALA A 46 -6.06 -2.56 1.13
CA ALA A 46 -4.85 -3.15 1.67
C ALA A 46 -4.27 -2.27 2.78
N VAL A 47 -3.96 -2.87 3.93
CA VAL A 47 -3.49 -2.17 5.12
C VAL A 47 -2.04 -2.56 5.41
N PHE A 48 -1.14 -1.58 5.43
CA PHE A 48 0.27 -1.78 5.73
C PHE A 48 0.68 -1.01 6.98
N LEU A 49 1.35 -1.67 7.92
CA LEU A 49 2.00 -1.05 9.07
C LEU A 49 3.46 -0.80 8.74
N VAL A 50 3.88 0.46 8.75
CA VAL A 50 5.26 0.86 8.56
C VAL A 50 5.84 1.29 9.89
N ASP A 51 6.90 0.62 10.35
CA ASP A 51 7.54 0.97 11.62
C ASP A 51 8.10 2.41 11.57
N LEU A 52 7.97 3.10 12.70
CA LEU A 52 8.60 4.39 12.92
C LEU A 52 10.09 4.14 13.20
N VAL A 53 10.94 4.47 12.24
CA VAL A 53 12.35 4.71 12.57
C VAL A 53 12.37 5.87 13.56
N ALA A 54 12.93 5.66 14.75
CA ALA A 54 13.06 6.73 15.74
C ALA A 54 13.84 7.89 15.10
N SER A 55 13.13 8.92 14.63
CA SER A 55 13.77 10.15 14.20
C SER A 55 14.51 10.70 15.42
N PRO A 56 15.79 11.09 15.33
CA PRO A 56 16.40 11.84 16.40
C PRO A 56 15.57 13.11 16.59
N THR A 57 15.04 13.31 17.80
CA THR A 57 14.29 14.50 18.18
C THR A 57 15.22 15.69 18.08
N ILE A 58 15.28 16.33 16.92
CA ILE A 58 15.90 17.63 16.77
C ILE A 58 14.78 18.62 17.06
N ASP A 59 14.79 19.20 18.25
CA ASP A 59 13.92 20.32 18.58
C ASP A 59 14.08 21.41 17.50
N PRO A 60 13.02 21.75 16.75
CA PRO A 60 13.12 22.80 15.76
C PRO A 60 13.39 24.12 16.51
N PRO A 61 14.41 24.91 16.11
CA PRO A 61 14.65 26.20 16.72
C PRO A 61 13.39 27.09 16.59
N PRO A 62 13.08 27.92 17.61
CA PRO A 62 11.88 28.75 17.59
C PRO A 62 11.98 29.74 16.42
N GLY A 63 11.11 29.57 15.42
CA GLY A 63 11.09 30.36 14.18
C GLY A 63 11.13 29.55 12.88
N GLY A 64 11.21 28.21 12.95
CA GLY A 64 11.25 27.33 11.78
C GLY A 64 9.95 27.37 10.96
N THR A 65 10.10 27.60 9.65
CA THR A 65 9.11 27.21 8.64
C THR A 65 8.66 25.78 8.86
N SER A 66 7.37 25.48 8.71
CA SER A 66 6.85 24.11 8.78
C SER A 66 7.75 23.17 7.99
N PRO A 67 8.13 22.00 8.55
CA PRO A 67 8.95 21.05 7.82
C PRO A 67 8.27 20.70 6.48
N PRO A 68 9.06 20.50 5.41
CA PRO A 68 8.51 20.12 4.12
C PRO A 68 7.62 18.88 4.28
N ARG A 69 6.49 18.87 3.57
CA ARG A 69 5.60 17.70 3.53
C ARG A 69 6.42 16.50 3.09
N SER A 70 6.44 15.44 3.89
CA SER A 70 7.08 14.19 3.50
C SER A 70 6.47 13.69 2.18
N PRO A 71 7.26 13.06 1.30
CA PRO A 71 6.73 12.47 0.08
C PRO A 71 5.61 11.47 0.41
N ASP A 72 4.63 11.36 -0.48
CA ASP A 72 3.62 10.32 -0.40
C ASP A 72 4.30 8.96 -0.72
N PRO A 73 3.87 7.85 -0.10
CA PRO A 73 4.41 6.52 -0.38
C PRO A 73 4.18 6.11 -1.85
N VAL A 74 5.12 5.35 -2.41
CA VAL A 74 5.06 4.86 -3.79
C VAL A 74 5.01 3.33 -3.78
N GLY A 75 3.96 2.78 -4.38
CA GLY A 75 3.78 1.34 -4.51
C GLY A 75 2.99 0.94 -5.76
N GLU A 76 3.20 -0.30 -6.19
CA GLU A 76 2.58 -0.91 -7.37
C GLU A 76 2.06 -2.32 -7.04
N PHE A 77 0.86 -2.63 -7.53
CA PHE A 77 0.01 -3.72 -7.02
C PHE A 77 -0.43 -4.57 -8.21
N TRP A 78 -0.43 -5.90 -8.09
CA TRP A 78 -0.67 -6.82 -9.20
C TRP A 78 -1.40 -8.08 -8.75
N ILE A 79 -2.11 -8.70 -9.68
CA ILE A 79 -2.78 -10.00 -9.49
C ILE A 79 -2.22 -11.02 -10.48
N ASP A 80 -1.81 -12.20 -10.04
CA ASP A 80 -1.44 -13.34 -10.90
C ASP A 80 -0.48 -13.00 -12.07
N ASN A 81 0.45 -12.03 -11.89
CA ASN A 81 1.35 -11.48 -12.91
C ASN A 81 0.66 -10.75 -14.09
N SER A 82 -0.53 -10.20 -13.86
CA SER A 82 -1.28 -9.38 -14.81
C SER A 82 -0.86 -7.90 -14.78
N THR A 83 -1.63 -7.06 -15.46
CA THR A 83 -1.48 -5.59 -15.48
C THR A 83 -1.60 -5.01 -14.06
N PRO A 84 -0.87 -3.94 -13.71
CA PRO A 84 -0.96 -3.38 -12.37
C PRO A 84 -2.38 -2.86 -12.11
N LEU A 85 -2.86 -3.10 -10.89
CA LEU A 85 -4.13 -2.56 -10.41
C LEU A 85 -4.04 -1.05 -10.33
N ARG A 86 -5.15 -0.37 -10.62
CA ARG A 86 -5.24 1.04 -10.25
C ARG A 86 -5.35 1.13 -8.75
N THR A 87 -4.52 1.99 -8.18
CA THR A 87 -4.46 2.17 -6.74
C THR A 87 -4.59 3.63 -6.39
N THR A 88 -5.34 3.90 -5.34
CA THR A 88 -5.40 5.23 -4.72
C THR A 88 -4.98 5.07 -3.27
N GLU A 89 -3.92 5.77 -2.87
CA GLU A 89 -3.62 5.93 -1.45
C GLU A 89 -4.82 6.64 -0.82
N SER A 90 -5.43 6.01 0.20
CA SER A 90 -6.53 6.65 0.87
C SER A 90 -5.97 7.63 1.90
N TYR A 91 -5.35 7.15 2.99
CA TYR A 91 -4.79 7.98 4.08
C TYR A 91 -3.83 7.14 4.94
N GLY A 92 -2.96 7.80 5.71
CA GLY A 92 -2.14 7.16 6.75
C GLY A 92 -2.60 7.58 8.17
N TYR A 93 -2.93 6.61 9.02
CA TYR A 93 -3.25 6.86 10.45
C TYR A 93 -2.05 6.43 11.30
N ARG A 94 -1.67 7.27 12.29
CA ARG A 94 -0.71 6.83 13.31
C ARG A 94 -1.41 5.80 14.19
N GLY A 95 -1.06 4.52 14.04
CA GLY A 95 -1.61 3.48 14.92
C GLY A 95 -1.27 3.77 16.39
N GLU A 96 -2.08 3.27 17.32
CA GLU A 96 -1.67 3.18 18.72
C GLU A 96 -0.48 2.21 18.83
N GLY A 97 0.76 2.70 18.69
CA GLY A 97 1.98 1.88 18.77
C GLY A 97 3.19 2.41 17.99
N ASP A 98 4.10 1.48 17.64
CA ASP A 98 5.44 1.69 17.09
C ASP A 98 5.48 2.05 15.58
N GLY A 99 4.34 2.31 14.94
CA GLY A 99 4.24 2.42 13.49
C GLY A 99 3.15 3.37 12.95
N THR A 100 3.15 3.54 11.63
CA THR A 100 2.09 4.23 10.87
C THR A 100 1.34 3.21 10.02
N LEU A 101 0.01 3.17 10.14
CA LEU A 101 -0.84 2.39 9.25
C LEU A 101 -1.09 3.20 7.97
N ILE A 102 -0.94 2.56 6.83
CA ILE A 102 -1.14 3.14 5.50
C ILE A 102 -2.20 2.30 4.80
N PHE A 103 -3.23 2.97 4.29
CA PHE A 103 -4.37 2.34 3.64
C PHE A 103 -4.32 2.60 2.15
N TRP A 104 -4.31 1.53 1.36
CA TRP A 104 -4.31 1.57 -0.10
C TRP A 104 -5.60 0.97 -0.63
N ARG A 105 -6.31 1.70 -1.47
CA ARG A 105 -7.48 1.19 -2.17
C ARG A 105 -7.09 0.77 -3.57
N THR A 106 -7.59 -0.36 -4.01
CA THR A 106 -7.38 -0.89 -5.35
C THR A 106 -8.71 -1.12 -6.05
N ASP A 107 -8.65 -1.22 -7.37
CA ASP A 107 -9.72 -1.84 -8.16
C ASP A 107 -10.17 -3.20 -7.56
N PRO A 108 -11.43 -3.61 -7.75
CA PRO A 108 -11.91 -4.92 -7.33
C PRO A 108 -11.05 -6.05 -7.88
N ILE A 109 -10.74 -7.02 -7.01
CA ILE A 109 -9.98 -8.22 -7.38
C ILE A 109 -10.97 -9.30 -7.86
N PRO A 110 -10.70 -10.02 -8.97
CA PRO A 110 -11.50 -11.16 -9.39
C PRO A 110 -11.54 -12.27 -8.32
N SER A 111 -12.68 -12.91 -8.13
CA SER A 111 -12.83 -14.01 -7.15
C SER A 111 -12.02 -15.27 -7.46
N ASP A 112 -11.56 -15.43 -8.70
CA ASP A 112 -10.69 -16.53 -9.15
C ASP A 112 -9.19 -16.18 -9.11
N ALA A 113 -8.84 -14.99 -8.64
CA ALA A 113 -7.46 -14.58 -8.44
C ALA A 113 -6.75 -15.47 -7.39
N THR A 114 -5.50 -15.82 -7.65
CA THR A 114 -4.74 -16.72 -6.76
C THR A 114 -3.67 -16.04 -5.92
N PHE A 115 -3.05 -14.99 -6.46
CA PHE A 115 -1.99 -14.25 -5.80
C PHE A 115 -2.17 -12.75 -5.93
N PHE A 116 -1.95 -12.07 -4.81
CA PHE A 116 -1.79 -10.63 -4.74
C PHE A 116 -0.33 -10.28 -4.50
N HIS A 117 0.20 -9.37 -5.31
CA HIS A 117 1.54 -8.84 -5.20
C HIS A 117 1.48 -7.34 -4.91
N ALA A 118 2.30 -6.89 -3.97
CA ALA A 118 2.50 -5.47 -3.72
C ALA A 118 3.99 -5.18 -3.59
N THR A 119 4.45 -4.16 -4.30
CA THR A 119 5.83 -3.68 -4.25
C THR A 119 5.82 -2.23 -3.82
N PHE A 120 6.62 -1.89 -2.82
CA PHE A 120 6.86 -0.51 -2.42
C PHE A 120 8.30 -0.13 -2.70
N THR A 121 8.50 1.04 -3.27
CA THR A 121 9.83 1.60 -3.57
C THR A 121 10.16 2.80 -2.68
N GLN A 122 9.16 3.39 -2.04
CA GLN A 122 9.33 4.56 -1.19
C GLN A 122 8.26 4.63 -0.08
N PHE A 123 8.71 4.92 1.13
CA PHE A 123 7.87 5.34 2.25
C PHE A 123 8.40 6.65 2.83
N ARG A 124 7.68 7.75 2.63
CA ARG A 124 8.09 9.10 3.03
C ARG A 124 9.47 9.46 2.44
N ASP A 125 10.42 9.81 3.30
CA ASP A 125 11.78 10.23 3.00
C ASP A 125 12.74 9.05 2.76
N GLN A 126 12.23 7.82 2.74
CA GLN A 126 13.03 6.62 2.65
C GLN A 126 12.68 5.81 1.41
N GLU A 127 13.70 5.60 0.58
CA GLU A 127 13.67 4.65 -0.52
C GLU A 127 14.08 3.27 0.00
N GLY A 128 13.55 2.23 -0.63
CA GLY A 128 13.84 0.83 -0.33
C GLY A 128 12.90 -0.07 -1.11
N LEU A 129 13.19 -1.37 -1.17
CA LEU A 129 12.34 -2.33 -1.89
C LEU A 129 11.65 -3.27 -0.89
N TRP A 130 10.33 -3.16 -0.78
CA TRP A 130 9.50 -4.07 0.02
C TRP A 130 8.53 -4.82 -0.89
N GLU A 131 8.71 -6.12 -1.01
CA GLU A 131 7.91 -6.99 -1.89
C GLU A 131 7.07 -7.97 -1.07
N PHE A 132 5.76 -7.96 -1.32
CA PHE A 132 4.79 -8.85 -0.71
C PHE A 132 4.17 -9.75 -1.77
N SER A 133 3.91 -11.00 -1.39
CA SER A 133 3.21 -11.97 -2.22
C SER A 133 2.35 -12.83 -1.33
N VAL A 134 1.03 -12.75 -1.56
CA VAL A 134 0.01 -13.32 -0.68
C VAL A 134 -0.93 -14.17 -1.51
N SER A 135 -1.24 -15.37 -1.00
CA SER A 135 -2.27 -16.23 -1.58
C SER A 135 -3.67 -15.78 -1.18
N LEU A 136 -4.60 -15.75 -2.14
CA LEU A 136 -6.00 -15.33 -1.99
C LEU A 136 -6.98 -16.52 -1.82
#